data_AF-A0A7Y7H4R8-F1
#
_entry.id   AF-A0A7Y7H4R8-F1
#
_cell.length_a   1.000
_cell.length_b   1.000
_cell.length_c   1.000
_cell.angle_alpha   90.00
_cell.angle_beta   90.00
_cell.angle_gamma   90.00
#
_symmetry.space_group_name_H-M   'P 1'
#
loop_
_entity.id
_entity.type
_entity.pdbx_description
1 polymer ?
#
loop_
_entity_poly.entity_id
_entity_poly.type
_entity_poly.pdbx_seq_one_letter_code
_entity_poly.pdbx_strand_id
1 'polypeptide(L)'
;MRQLGANWFIEGHIDFEYKKYILLSYLQEINSHFDNSRLYPNLADLIFHYNNLIDFKKNKSLLQQAFPQRLTQADIDAVKLTYQKIIMDDQSMREIEQIITYALGKMDPAIKTGRDIYDFVESHVNIDPVGIIPLMPYHGYFSLQNGKERTNRIYEYQITIFEGKDDKYRGINVAFVDAYEQSITNTPESIKLHLINRNKFMPNPAVYYVHSDITFPLEQTLLPVAKRSLVKYISNAA
;
A
#
# COMPACT_ATOMS: atom_id res chain seq x y z
N MET A 1 8.48 -14.66 -2.89
CA MET A 1 7.29 -14.01 -3.47
C MET A 1 7.34 -14.18 -4.96
N ARG A 2 6.43 -14.95 -5.55
CA ARG A 2 6.25 -14.93 -7.00
C ARG A 2 5.41 -13.70 -7.34
N GLN A 3 6.08 -12.60 -7.66
CA GLN A 3 5.41 -11.42 -8.20
C GLN A 3 5.06 -11.67 -9.67
N LEU A 4 3.89 -11.22 -10.10
CA LEU A 4 3.57 -11.17 -11.51
C LEU A 4 4.42 -10.06 -12.16
N GLY A 5 4.92 -10.32 -13.37
CA GLY A 5 5.50 -9.25 -14.18
C GLY A 5 4.45 -8.18 -14.49
N ALA A 6 4.85 -6.92 -14.62
CA ALA A 6 3.93 -5.82 -14.89
C ALA A 6 3.04 -6.09 -16.13
N ASN A 7 3.60 -6.74 -17.16
CA ASN A 7 2.91 -7.08 -18.40
C ASN A 7 2.78 -8.60 -18.61
N TRP A 8 2.63 -9.38 -17.52
CA TRP A 8 2.56 -10.84 -17.55
C TRP A 8 1.55 -11.42 -18.56
N PHE A 9 0.52 -10.67 -18.94
CA PHE A 9 -0.56 -11.09 -19.85
C PHE A 9 -0.21 -10.92 -21.34
N ILE A 10 0.86 -10.17 -21.67
CA ILE A 10 1.36 -9.98 -23.05
C ILE A 10 2.83 -10.40 -23.23
N GLU A 11 3.57 -10.60 -22.14
CA GLU A 11 4.97 -11.05 -22.19
C GLU A 11 5.07 -12.58 -22.35
N GLY A 12 6.06 -13.04 -23.13
CA GLY A 12 6.30 -14.47 -23.36
C GLY A 12 5.24 -15.13 -24.23
N HIS A 13 4.93 -16.41 -23.97
CA HIS A 13 3.92 -17.14 -24.72
C HIS A 13 2.51 -16.65 -24.35
N ILE A 14 1.83 -16.03 -25.32
CA ILE A 14 0.43 -15.58 -25.22
C ILE A 14 -0.44 -16.81 -25.48
N ASP A 15 -0.61 -17.62 -24.45
CA ASP A 15 -1.48 -18.79 -24.45
C ASP A 15 -2.45 -18.68 -23.26
N PHE A 16 -3.76 -18.76 -23.53
CA PHE A 16 -4.78 -18.56 -22.52
C PHE A 16 -4.64 -19.52 -21.33
N GLU A 17 -4.41 -20.81 -21.60
CA GLU A 17 -4.32 -21.82 -20.54
C GLU A 17 -3.07 -21.62 -19.69
N TYR A 18 -1.92 -21.37 -20.31
CA TYR A 18 -0.68 -21.05 -19.61
C TYR A 18 -0.83 -19.83 -18.69
N LYS A 19 -1.39 -18.74 -19.21
CA LYS A 19 -1.60 -17.50 -18.44
C LYS A 19 -2.61 -17.68 -17.31
N LYS A 20 -3.64 -18.48 -17.53
CA LYS A 20 -4.60 -18.89 -16.49
C LYS A 20 -3.91 -19.63 -15.34
N TYR A 21 -3.00 -20.57 -15.62
CA TYR A 21 -2.25 -21.25 -14.55
C TYR A 21 -1.34 -20.31 -13.77
N ILE A 22 -0.63 -19.41 -14.47
CA ILE A 22 0.20 -18.39 -13.81
C ILE A 22 -0.64 -17.55 -12.85
N LEU A 23 -1.79 -17.06 -13.32
CA LEU A 23 -2.69 -16.25 -12.50
C LEU A 23 -3.21 -17.03 -11.28
N LEU A 24 -3.65 -18.27 -11.48
CA LEU A 24 -4.19 -19.08 -10.40
C LEU A 24 -3.12 -19.37 -9.33
N SER A 25 -1.89 -19.67 -9.74
CA SER A 25 -0.76 -19.83 -8.81
C SER A 25 -0.49 -18.54 -8.03
N TYR A 26 -0.56 -17.38 -8.68
CA TYR A 26 -0.36 -16.08 -8.03
C TYR A 26 -1.46 -15.77 -7.01
N LEU A 27 -2.74 -15.96 -7.39
CA LEU A 27 -3.87 -15.72 -6.49
C LEU A 27 -3.86 -16.68 -5.29
N GLN A 28 -3.41 -17.92 -5.48
CA GLN A 28 -3.25 -18.88 -4.39
C GLN A 28 -2.22 -18.39 -3.35
N GLU A 29 -1.09 -17.82 -3.79
CA GLU A 29 -0.07 -17.25 -2.90
C GLU A 29 -0.62 -16.03 -2.14
N ILE A 30 -1.34 -15.14 -2.83
CA ILE A 30 -1.99 -13.98 -2.18
C ILE A 30 -2.99 -14.44 -1.12
N ASN A 31 -3.88 -15.37 -1.45
CA ASN A 31 -4.89 -15.84 -0.51
C ASN A 31 -4.24 -16.46 0.73
N SER A 32 -3.16 -17.22 0.56
CA SER A 32 -2.39 -17.75 1.70
C SER A 32 -1.83 -16.64 2.60
N HIS A 33 -1.43 -15.50 2.04
CA HIS A 33 -1.02 -14.35 2.84
C HIS A 33 -2.20 -13.68 3.56
N PHE A 34 -3.34 -13.54 2.90
CA PHE A 34 -4.56 -12.99 3.48
C PHE A 34 -5.10 -13.84 4.63
N ASP A 35 -5.05 -15.17 4.51
CA ASP A 35 -5.41 -16.11 5.57
C ASP A 35 -4.56 -15.91 6.84
N ASN A 36 -3.32 -15.46 6.68
CA ASN A 36 -2.40 -15.13 7.78
C ASN A 36 -2.48 -13.65 8.21
N SER A 37 -3.52 -12.94 7.78
CA SER A 37 -3.72 -11.50 8.01
C SER A 37 -2.52 -10.65 7.58
N ARG A 38 -1.76 -11.07 6.55
CA ARG A 38 -0.63 -10.33 5.97
C ARG A 38 -1.07 -9.62 4.69
N LEU A 39 -1.44 -8.36 4.83
CA LEU A 39 -2.12 -7.63 3.76
C LEU A 39 -1.16 -7.04 2.72
N TYR A 40 -0.11 -6.38 3.18
CA TYR A 40 0.89 -5.72 2.33
C TYR A 40 2.19 -6.54 2.27
N PRO A 41 2.91 -6.51 1.13
CA PRO A 41 2.63 -5.72 -0.09
C PRO A 41 1.58 -6.34 -1.04
N ASN A 42 1.07 -7.54 -0.76
CA ASN A 42 0.25 -8.34 -1.69
C ASN A 42 -1.01 -7.63 -2.20
N LEU A 43 -1.76 -6.94 -1.33
CA LEU A 43 -2.95 -6.19 -1.76
C LEU A 43 -2.60 -5.08 -2.75
N ALA A 44 -1.50 -4.36 -2.51
CA ALA A 44 -1.06 -3.29 -3.41
C ALA A 44 -0.64 -3.84 -4.78
N ASP A 45 0.07 -4.98 -4.78
CA ASP A 45 0.48 -5.70 -6.00
C ASP A 45 -0.74 -6.18 -6.81
N LEU A 46 -1.72 -6.79 -6.14
CA LEU A 46 -2.97 -7.23 -6.76
C LEU A 46 -3.77 -6.08 -7.37
N ILE A 47 -3.91 -4.96 -6.66
CA ILE A 47 -4.59 -3.76 -7.16
C ILE A 47 -3.84 -3.17 -8.37
N PHE A 48 -2.50 -3.13 -8.32
CA PHE A 48 -1.68 -2.67 -9.43
C PHE A 48 -1.93 -3.51 -10.69
N HIS A 49 -1.86 -4.84 -10.60
CA HIS A 49 -2.11 -5.70 -11.76
C HIS A 49 -3.55 -5.60 -12.28
N TYR A 50 -4.54 -5.49 -11.39
CA TYR A 50 -5.94 -5.29 -11.79
C TYR A 50 -6.15 -3.99 -12.55
N ASN A 51 -5.57 -2.89 -12.06
CA ASN A 51 -5.63 -1.59 -12.74
C ASN A 51 -4.93 -1.63 -14.10
N ASN A 52 -3.75 -2.27 -14.20
CA ASN A 52 -3.06 -2.44 -15.48
C ASN A 52 -3.94 -3.15 -16.52
N LEU A 53 -4.67 -4.19 -16.11
CA LEU A 53 -5.60 -4.92 -17.00
C LEU A 53 -6.80 -4.06 -17.41
N ILE A 54 -7.36 -3.26 -16.50
CA ILE A 54 -8.43 -2.30 -16.81
C ILE A 54 -7.95 -1.24 -17.79
N ASP A 55 -6.77 -0.68 -17.53
CA ASP A 55 -6.18 0.38 -18.35
C ASP A 55 -5.87 -0.14 -19.74
N PHE A 56 -5.37 -1.36 -19.86
CA PHE A 56 -5.20 -2.04 -21.14
C PHE A 56 -6.52 -2.23 -21.88
N LYS A 57 -7.55 -2.73 -21.17
CA LYS A 57 -8.88 -3.00 -21.75
C LYS A 57 -9.56 -1.72 -22.25
N LYS A 58 -9.43 -0.61 -21.51
CA LYS A 58 -10.00 0.70 -21.86
C LYS A 58 -9.20 1.37 -22.98
N ASN A 59 -7.88 1.30 -22.88
CA ASN A 59 -6.97 2.00 -23.76
C ASN A 59 -6.17 1.01 -24.59
N LYS A 60 -6.82 0.37 -25.58
CA LYS A 60 -6.19 -0.51 -26.59
C LYS A 60 -5.00 0.13 -27.33
N SER A 61 -4.72 1.43 -27.11
CA SER A 61 -3.66 2.23 -27.72
C SER A 61 -2.75 3.01 -26.74
N LEU A 62 -3.09 3.20 -25.45
CA LEU A 62 -2.38 4.13 -24.54
C LEU A 62 -1.50 3.47 -23.46
N LEU A 63 -1.07 2.22 -23.64
CA LEU A 63 -0.03 1.65 -22.77
C LEU A 63 1.32 2.40 -22.82
N GLN A 64 1.50 3.34 -23.76
CA GLN A 64 2.71 4.16 -23.88
C GLN A 64 3.06 4.95 -22.60
N GLN A 65 2.08 5.22 -21.73
CA GLN A 65 2.26 6.06 -20.54
C GLN A 65 2.40 5.29 -19.22
N ALA A 66 2.08 3.99 -19.20
CA ALA A 66 2.10 3.18 -17.98
C ALA A 66 3.46 2.50 -17.70
N PHE A 67 4.49 2.79 -18.49
CA PHE A 67 5.81 2.19 -18.29
C PHE A 67 6.42 2.70 -16.97
N PRO A 68 6.85 1.81 -16.07
CA PRO A 68 7.53 2.22 -14.86
C PRO A 68 8.78 3.02 -15.22
N GLN A 69 9.03 4.12 -14.50
CA GLN A 69 10.18 5.04 -14.71
C GLN A 69 11.58 4.38 -14.57
N ARG A 70 11.65 3.05 -14.50
CA ARG A 70 12.87 2.26 -14.32
C ARG A 70 13.34 1.53 -15.59
N LEU A 71 12.62 1.64 -16.70
CA LEU A 71 13.04 1.06 -17.99
C LEU A 71 13.97 2.03 -18.74
N THR A 72 14.98 1.50 -19.44
CA THR A 72 15.80 2.33 -20.32
C THR A 72 15.03 2.67 -21.59
N GLN A 73 15.41 3.75 -22.29
CA GLN A 73 14.74 4.19 -23.52
C GLN A 73 14.68 3.07 -24.59
N ALA A 74 15.72 2.24 -24.68
CA ALA A 74 15.77 1.11 -25.60
C ALA A 74 14.77 0.00 -25.25
N ASP A 75 14.55 -0.28 -23.96
CA ASP A 75 13.54 -1.25 -23.50
C ASP A 75 12.13 -0.77 -23.85
N ILE A 76 11.88 0.54 -23.67
CA ILE A 76 10.59 1.17 -23.97
C ILE A 76 10.27 1.03 -25.47
N ASP A 77 11.24 1.27 -26.34
CA ASP A 77 11.02 1.20 -27.78
C ASP A 77 10.87 -0.25 -28.28
N ALA A 78 11.61 -1.21 -27.70
CA ALA A 78 11.44 -2.63 -28.00
C ALA A 78 10.05 -3.16 -27.59
N VAL A 79 9.55 -2.73 -26.43
CA VAL A 79 8.21 -3.11 -25.95
C VAL A 79 7.12 -2.46 -26.82
N LYS A 80 7.26 -1.19 -27.22
CA LYS A 80 6.34 -0.54 -28.17
C LYS A 80 6.24 -1.27 -29.51
N LEU A 81 7.37 -1.75 -30.02
CA LEU A 81 7.43 -2.43 -31.33
C LEU A 81 6.81 -3.83 -31.26
N THR A 82 7.00 -4.53 -30.14
CA THR A 82 6.32 -5.80 -29.84
C THR A 82 4.81 -5.59 -29.73
N TYR A 83 4.39 -4.50 -29.08
CA TYR A 83 2.99 -4.15 -28.89
C TYR A 83 2.26 -3.83 -30.20
N GLN A 84 2.88 -3.04 -31.09
CA GLN A 84 2.31 -2.74 -32.41
C GLN A 84 2.06 -4.01 -33.21
N LYS A 85 2.98 -4.98 -33.16
CA LYS A 85 2.81 -6.27 -33.86
C LYS A 85 1.65 -7.09 -33.30
N ILE A 86 1.46 -7.08 -31.98
CA ILE A 86 0.37 -7.81 -31.31
C ILE A 86 -1.00 -7.22 -31.64
N ILE A 87 -1.14 -5.89 -31.69
CA ILE A 87 -2.40 -5.24 -32.07
C ILE A 87 -2.77 -5.53 -33.53
N MET A 88 -1.76 -5.65 -34.40
CA MET A 88 -1.97 -5.95 -35.81
C MET A 88 -2.37 -7.42 -36.05
N ASP A 89 -2.21 -8.30 -35.06
CA ASP A 89 -2.61 -9.70 -35.13
C ASP A 89 -3.94 -9.95 -34.41
N ASP A 90 -5.00 -10.15 -35.20
CA ASP A 90 -6.35 -10.42 -34.70
C ASP A 90 -6.45 -11.67 -33.83
N GLN A 91 -5.57 -12.67 -34.01
CA GLN A 91 -5.62 -13.91 -33.24
C GLN A 91 -5.04 -13.69 -31.83
N SER A 92 -3.82 -13.15 -31.75
CA SER A 92 -3.16 -12.83 -30.48
C SER A 92 -4.00 -11.84 -29.64
N MET A 93 -4.62 -10.85 -30.27
CA MET A 93 -5.45 -9.86 -29.58
C MET A 93 -6.71 -10.49 -28.95
N ARG A 94 -7.37 -11.43 -29.63
CA ARG A 94 -8.52 -12.17 -29.07
C ARG A 94 -8.12 -12.99 -27.85
N GLU A 95 -6.95 -13.62 -27.90
CA GLU A 95 -6.43 -14.41 -26.79
C GLU A 95 -6.10 -13.54 -25.58
N ILE A 96 -5.49 -12.37 -25.79
CA ILE A 96 -5.26 -11.38 -24.74
C ILE A 96 -6.58 -10.91 -24.11
N GLU A 97 -7.60 -10.62 -24.91
CA GLU A 97 -8.92 -10.22 -24.39
C GLU A 97 -9.56 -11.31 -23.53
N GLN A 98 -9.38 -12.59 -23.90
CA GLN A 98 -9.82 -13.72 -23.09
C GLN A 98 -9.06 -13.80 -21.77
N ILE A 99 -7.72 -13.67 -21.80
CA ILE A 99 -6.87 -13.64 -20.59
C ILE A 99 -7.29 -12.52 -19.66
N ILE A 100 -7.45 -11.29 -20.17
CA ILE A 100 -7.84 -10.12 -19.39
C ILE A 100 -9.22 -10.32 -18.75
N THR A 101 -10.19 -10.78 -19.53
CA THR A 101 -11.56 -10.97 -19.04
C THR A 101 -11.61 -12.02 -17.94
N TYR A 102 -10.90 -13.14 -18.12
CA TYR A 102 -10.76 -14.16 -17.08
C TYR A 102 -10.05 -13.61 -15.84
N ALA A 103 -8.96 -12.87 -16.03
CA ALA A 103 -8.14 -12.36 -14.95
C ALA A 103 -8.88 -11.36 -14.07
N LEU A 104 -9.58 -10.39 -14.68
CA LEU A 104 -10.39 -9.42 -13.96
C LEU A 104 -11.47 -10.12 -13.11
N GLY A 105 -12.14 -11.14 -13.66
CA GLY A 105 -13.15 -11.91 -12.95
C GLY A 105 -12.60 -12.73 -11.77
N LYS A 106 -11.32 -13.08 -11.77
CA LYS A 106 -10.66 -13.79 -10.66
C LYS A 106 -9.98 -12.87 -9.65
N MET A 107 -9.45 -11.73 -10.09
CA MET A 107 -8.80 -10.75 -9.22
C MET A 107 -9.80 -9.95 -8.39
N ASP A 108 -10.98 -9.59 -8.94
CA ASP A 108 -11.97 -8.77 -8.24
C ASP A 108 -12.43 -9.38 -6.88
N PRO A 109 -12.76 -10.68 -6.78
CA PRO A 109 -13.05 -11.30 -5.49
C PRO A 109 -11.89 -11.23 -4.50
N ALA A 110 -10.65 -11.46 -4.94
CA ALA A 110 -9.47 -11.39 -4.07
C ALA A 110 -9.21 -9.95 -3.58
N ILE A 111 -9.45 -8.94 -4.42
CA ILE A 111 -9.38 -7.53 -4.01
C ILE A 111 -10.43 -7.21 -2.95
N LYS A 112 -11.66 -7.71 -3.13
CA LYS A 112 -12.73 -7.55 -2.14
C LYS A 112 -12.33 -8.16 -0.80
N THR A 113 -11.83 -9.40 -0.79
CA THR A 113 -11.32 -10.04 0.43
C THR A 113 -10.22 -9.21 1.10
N GLY A 114 -9.24 -8.71 0.32
CA GLY A 114 -8.19 -7.85 0.86
C GLY A 114 -8.72 -6.53 1.43
N ARG A 115 -9.75 -5.94 0.80
CA ARG A 115 -10.44 -4.75 1.31
C ARG A 115 -11.17 -5.05 2.61
N ASP A 116 -11.89 -6.17 2.69
CA ASP A 116 -12.61 -6.57 3.90
C ASP A 116 -11.63 -6.74 5.09
N ILE A 117 -10.45 -7.32 4.84
CA ILE A 117 -9.37 -7.41 5.83
C ILE A 117 -8.85 -6.02 6.21
N TYR A 118 -8.62 -5.13 5.22
CA TYR A 118 -8.20 -3.75 5.49
C TYR A 118 -9.22 -3.03 6.38
N ASP A 119 -10.50 -3.09 6.03
CA ASP A 119 -11.59 -2.42 6.74
C ASP A 119 -11.72 -2.98 8.16
N PHE A 120 -11.57 -4.30 8.31
CA PHE A 120 -11.51 -4.94 9.63
C PHE A 120 -10.34 -4.44 10.47
N VAL A 121 -9.13 -4.34 9.92
CA VAL A 121 -7.98 -3.81 10.68
C VAL A 121 -8.19 -2.34 11.01
N GLU A 122 -8.65 -1.52 10.05
CA GLU A 122 -8.89 -0.10 10.25
C GLU A 122 -9.93 0.14 11.36
N SER A 123 -10.99 -0.68 11.46
CA SER A 123 -12.01 -0.54 12.51
C SER A 123 -11.50 -0.82 13.93
N HIS A 124 -10.36 -1.49 14.06
CA HIS A 124 -9.71 -1.85 15.32
C HIS A 124 -8.53 -0.93 15.65
N VAL A 125 -8.18 0.00 14.75
CA VAL A 125 -7.11 0.99 14.97
C VAL A 125 -7.72 2.28 15.51
N ASN A 126 -7.29 2.67 16.70
CA ASN A 126 -7.67 3.92 17.35
C ASN A 126 -6.49 4.89 17.37
N ILE A 127 -6.79 6.19 17.31
CA ILE A 127 -5.78 7.26 17.25
C ILE A 127 -6.18 8.34 18.26
N ASP A 128 -5.35 8.50 19.29
CA ASP A 128 -5.55 9.50 20.33
C ASP A 128 -4.45 10.57 20.28
N PRO A 129 -4.81 11.87 20.26
CA PRO A 129 -3.82 12.95 20.38
C PRO A 129 -3.24 12.97 21.80
N VAL A 130 -1.92 13.04 21.91
CA VAL A 130 -1.22 13.13 23.20
C VAL A 130 -0.99 14.60 23.55
N GLY A 131 -1.80 15.11 24.47
CA GLY A 131 -1.74 16.50 24.92
C GLY A 131 -2.08 17.50 23.81
N ILE A 132 -1.42 18.68 23.83
CA ILE A 132 -1.72 19.75 22.87
C ILE A 132 -1.11 19.44 21.50
N ILE A 133 -1.94 19.49 20.46
CA ILE A 133 -1.51 19.31 19.07
C ILE A 133 -1.16 20.69 18.47
N PRO A 134 -0.02 20.83 17.76
CA PRO A 134 0.33 22.08 17.07
C PRO A 134 -0.64 22.41 15.93
N LEU A 135 -0.70 23.68 15.55
CA LEU A 135 -1.50 24.15 14.40
C LEU A 135 -1.10 23.48 13.06
N MET A 136 0.16 23.05 12.95
CA MET A 136 0.71 22.38 11.77
C MET A 136 1.10 20.93 12.11
N PRO A 137 0.13 19.98 12.11
CA PRO A 137 0.37 18.59 12.54
C PRO A 137 1.01 17.70 11.46
N TYR A 138 1.65 18.26 10.43
CA TYR A 138 2.21 17.48 9.32
C TYR A 138 3.57 16.83 9.62
N HIS A 139 4.20 17.15 10.74
CA HIS A 139 5.45 16.57 11.20
C HIS A 139 5.38 16.32 12.70
N GLY A 140 5.77 15.14 13.14
CA GLY A 140 5.64 14.75 14.54
C GLY A 140 5.99 13.29 14.78
N TYR A 141 5.45 12.73 15.85
CA TYR A 141 5.64 11.34 16.23
C TYR A 141 4.31 10.63 16.40
N PHE A 142 4.31 9.32 16.23
CA PHE A 142 3.26 8.48 16.76
C PHE A 142 3.86 7.27 17.45
N SER A 143 3.27 6.84 18.55
CA SER A 143 3.55 5.53 19.12
C SER A 143 2.52 4.52 18.63
N LEU A 144 2.95 3.28 18.46
CA LEU A 144 2.12 2.18 17.98
C LEU A 144 2.12 1.02 18.98
N GLN A 145 0.95 0.71 19.51
CA GLN A 145 0.67 -0.49 20.31
C GLN A 145 -0.06 -1.54 19.47
N ASN A 146 0.39 -2.80 19.55
CA ASN A 146 -0.18 -3.92 18.83
C ASN A 146 -0.94 -4.86 19.78
N GLY A 147 -2.25 -4.70 19.89
CA GLY A 147 -3.07 -5.47 20.82
C GLY A 147 -2.65 -5.22 22.27
N LYS A 148 -2.41 -6.31 23.01
CA LYS A 148 -2.05 -6.26 24.45
C LYS A 148 -0.54 -6.22 24.70
N GLU A 149 0.28 -6.00 23.67
CA GLU A 149 1.72 -5.81 23.83
C GLU A 149 2.00 -4.58 24.72
N ARG A 150 2.82 -4.76 25.75
CA ARG A 150 3.30 -3.64 26.58
C ARG A 150 4.31 -2.77 25.84
N THR A 151 4.99 -3.34 24.86
CA THR A 151 5.99 -2.64 24.06
C THR A 151 5.31 -1.77 23.01
N ASN A 152 5.58 -0.47 23.11
CA ASN A 152 5.13 0.56 22.19
C ASN A 152 6.30 0.98 21.31
N ARG A 153 6.07 1.07 20.00
CA ARG A 153 7.09 1.49 19.03
C ARG A 153 6.84 2.93 18.63
N ILE A 154 7.86 3.79 18.74
CA ILE A 154 7.80 5.20 18.39
C ILE A 154 8.33 5.38 16.97
N TYR A 155 7.54 6.09 16.17
CA TYR A 155 7.93 6.48 14.83
C TYR A 155 7.83 7.99 14.68
N GLU A 156 8.78 8.57 13.97
CA GLU A 156 8.68 9.91 13.42
C GLU A 156 7.90 9.83 12.11
N TYR A 157 6.97 10.76 11.88
CA TYR A 157 6.23 10.84 10.64
C TYR A 157 6.31 12.24 10.03
N GLN A 158 6.36 12.28 8.70
CA GLN A 158 6.25 13.51 7.92
C GLN A 158 5.24 13.31 6.80
N ILE A 159 4.20 14.14 6.79
CA ILE A 159 3.20 14.17 5.72
C ILE A 159 3.67 15.13 4.63
N THR A 160 3.78 14.61 3.43
CA THR A 160 4.09 15.39 2.22
C THR A 160 2.83 15.53 1.38
N ILE A 161 2.48 16.76 1.03
CA ILE A 161 1.36 17.06 0.14
C ILE A 161 1.92 17.16 -1.29
N PHE A 162 1.43 16.30 -2.17
CA PHE A 162 1.71 16.37 -3.61
C PHE A 162 0.47 16.92 -4.31
N GLU A 163 0.62 17.99 -5.10
CA GLU A 163 -0.41 18.48 -5.99
C GLU A 163 -0.18 17.90 -7.39
N GLY A 164 -1.00 16.93 -7.78
CA GLY A 164 -1.07 16.42 -9.16
C GLY A 164 -2.08 17.23 -9.99
N LYS A 165 -2.09 17.00 -11.31
CA LYS A 165 -3.00 17.71 -12.24
C LYS A 165 -4.49 17.51 -11.93
N ASP A 166 -4.86 16.38 -11.32
CA ASP A 166 -6.25 16.03 -11.02
C ASP A 166 -6.52 15.61 -9.56
N ASP A 167 -5.49 15.52 -8.70
CA ASP A 167 -5.64 15.02 -7.32
C ASP A 167 -4.59 15.57 -6.33
N LYS A 168 -5.02 15.76 -5.07
CA LYS A 168 -4.12 16.02 -3.93
C LYS A 168 -3.76 14.69 -3.26
N TYR A 169 -2.59 14.14 -3.58
CA TYR A 169 -2.09 12.95 -2.90
C TYR A 169 -1.28 13.35 -1.66
N ARG A 170 -1.62 12.77 -0.52
CA ARG A 170 -0.84 12.92 0.71
C ARG A 170 -0.01 11.66 0.94
N GLY A 171 1.30 11.79 0.84
CA GLY A 171 2.25 10.75 1.24
C GLY A 171 2.59 10.88 2.72
N ILE A 172 3.02 9.78 3.34
CA ILE A 172 3.59 9.78 4.68
C ILE A 172 4.94 9.07 4.65
N ASN A 173 5.98 9.78 5.05
CA ASN A 173 7.26 9.19 5.37
C ASN A 173 7.28 8.85 6.86
N VAL A 174 7.76 7.66 7.20
CA VAL A 174 7.82 7.19 8.59
C VAL A 174 9.17 6.54 8.85
N ALA A 175 9.82 6.96 9.94
CA ALA A 175 11.08 6.39 10.41
C ALA A 175 10.91 5.87 11.84
N PHE A 176 11.43 4.67 12.11
CA PHE A 176 11.49 4.14 13.47
C PHE A 176 12.49 4.95 14.30
N VAL A 177 12.09 5.35 15.51
CA VAL A 177 12.91 6.18 16.40
C VAL A 177 13.35 5.39 17.62
N ASP A 178 12.40 4.75 18.31
CA ASP A 178 12.67 4.07 19.57
C ASP A 178 11.52 3.11 19.95
N ALA A 179 11.70 2.35 21.02
CA ALA A 179 10.63 1.56 21.63
C ALA A 179 10.65 1.70 23.15
N TYR A 180 9.47 1.67 23.78
CA TYR A 180 9.33 1.73 25.22
C TYR A 180 8.31 0.71 25.73
N GLU A 181 8.49 0.24 26.95
CA GLU A 181 7.46 -0.55 27.63
C GLU A 181 6.55 0.36 28.44
N GLN A 182 5.24 0.19 28.26
CA GLN A 182 4.22 0.93 28.99
C GLN A 182 4.26 0.54 30.46
N SER A 183 4.38 1.55 31.31
CA SER A 183 4.41 1.42 32.76
C SER A 183 3.77 2.65 33.38
N ILE A 184 3.65 2.65 34.71
CA ILE A 184 3.11 3.81 35.45
C ILE A 184 3.99 5.05 35.25
N THR A 185 5.29 4.89 34.96
CA THR A 185 6.22 5.98 34.68
C THR A 185 6.31 6.34 33.20
N ASN A 186 6.05 5.35 32.33
CA ASN A 186 6.17 5.48 30.87
C ASN A 186 4.78 5.61 30.24
N THR A 187 4.15 6.76 30.48
CA THR A 187 2.88 7.14 29.84
C THR A 187 3.13 7.86 28.51
N PRO A 188 2.15 7.90 27.58
CA PRO A 188 2.29 8.66 26.33
C PRO A 188 2.71 10.13 26.54
N GLU A 189 2.22 10.78 27.59
CA GLU A 189 2.57 12.17 27.95
C GLU A 189 4.03 12.30 28.41
N SER A 190 4.49 11.35 29.24
CA SER A 190 5.89 11.26 29.67
C SER A 190 6.83 11.07 28.47
N ILE A 191 6.42 10.22 27.53
CA ILE A 191 7.15 9.98 26.27
C ILE A 191 7.16 11.24 25.39
N LYS A 192 6.06 11.98 25.29
CA LYS A 192 6.02 13.27 24.57
C LYS A 192 7.05 14.26 25.14
N LEU A 193 7.11 14.40 26.46
CA LEU A 193 8.12 15.25 27.12
C LEU A 193 9.55 14.77 26.82
N HIS A 194 9.78 13.47 26.86
CA HIS A 194 11.07 12.89 26.51
C HIS A 194 11.48 13.20 25.04
N LEU A 195 10.55 13.10 24.09
CA LEU A 195 10.80 13.40 22.68
C LEU A 195 11.12 14.90 22.46
N ILE A 196 10.41 15.81 23.13
CA ILE A 196 10.68 17.26 23.07
C ILE A 196 12.09 17.57 23.59
N ASN A 197 12.48 16.95 24.71
CA ASN A 197 13.80 17.18 25.29
C ASN A 197 14.94 16.62 24.42
N ARG A 198 14.70 15.48 23.75
CA ARG A 198 15.68 14.82 22.87
C ARG A 198 15.83 15.55 21.54
N ASN A 199 14.75 16.07 20.96
CA ASN A 199 14.77 16.71 19.65
C ASN A 199 14.39 18.20 19.71
N LYS A 200 15.39 19.04 20.01
CA LYS A 200 15.22 20.50 20.15
C LYS A 200 14.77 21.21 18.88
N PHE A 201 14.91 20.59 17.71
CA PHE A 201 14.47 21.17 16.43
C PHE A 201 12.94 21.21 16.30
N MET A 202 12.21 20.41 17.09
CA MET A 202 10.75 20.36 17.10
C MET A 202 10.22 20.60 18.52
N PRO A 203 10.09 21.86 18.96
CA PRO A 203 9.72 22.17 20.34
C PRO A 203 8.26 21.84 20.68
N ASN A 204 7.37 21.78 19.68
CA ASN A 204 5.96 21.38 19.83
C ASN A 204 5.57 20.34 18.78
N PRO A 205 6.02 19.08 18.94
CA PRO A 205 5.68 18.00 18.02
C PRO A 205 4.21 17.59 18.18
N ALA A 206 3.55 17.31 17.07
CA ALA A 206 2.31 16.54 17.10
C ALA A 206 2.68 15.11 17.55
N VAL A 207 2.02 14.61 18.59
CA VAL A 207 2.23 13.24 19.09
C VAL A 207 0.90 12.54 19.15
N TYR A 208 0.83 11.36 18.53
CA TYR A 208 -0.35 10.51 18.52
C TYR A 208 -0.05 9.17 19.17
N TYR A 209 -1.00 8.65 19.94
CA TYR A 209 -1.02 7.29 20.44
C TYR A 209 -1.92 6.47 19.53
N VAL A 210 -1.31 5.58 18.75
CA VAL A 210 -2.03 4.67 17.86
C VAL A 210 -2.05 3.29 18.51
N HIS A 211 -3.22 2.71 18.68
CA HIS A 211 -3.33 1.38 19.28
C HIS A 211 -4.37 0.54 18.59
N SER A 212 -4.08 -0.76 18.49
CA SER A 212 -5.07 -1.78 18.17
C SER A 212 -5.45 -2.56 19.42
N ASP A 213 -6.72 -2.94 19.54
CA ASP A 213 -7.21 -3.84 20.58
C ASP A 213 -6.89 -5.32 20.29
N ILE A 214 -6.69 -5.66 19.01
CA ILE A 214 -6.27 -6.99 18.53
C ILE A 214 -4.82 -6.95 18.02
N THR A 215 -4.12 -8.08 18.11
CA THR A 215 -2.76 -8.23 17.58
C THR A 215 -2.78 -8.60 16.10
N PHE A 216 -2.01 -7.88 15.29
CA PHE A 216 -1.84 -8.12 13.85
C PHE A 216 -0.36 -8.27 13.48
N PRO A 217 -0.05 -8.83 12.29
CA PRO A 217 1.29 -8.72 11.71
C PRO A 217 1.70 -7.25 11.58
N LEU A 218 2.73 -6.84 12.32
CA LEU A 218 3.12 -5.44 12.45
C LEU A 218 3.47 -4.81 11.10
N GLU A 219 4.48 -5.35 10.41
CA GLU A 219 5.04 -4.75 9.20
C GLU A 219 4.11 -4.90 7.99
N GLN A 220 3.44 -6.06 7.87
CA GLN A 220 2.62 -6.39 6.71
C GLN A 220 1.21 -5.81 6.80
N THR A 221 0.73 -5.45 7.99
CA THR A 221 -0.69 -5.11 8.18
C THR A 221 -0.89 -3.91 9.08
N LEU A 222 -0.51 -4.00 10.36
CA LEU A 222 -0.84 -2.94 11.32
C LEU A 222 -0.18 -1.61 10.97
N LEU A 223 1.13 -1.61 10.72
CA LEU A 223 1.88 -0.38 10.45
C LEU A 223 1.44 0.30 9.13
N PRO A 224 1.26 -0.42 8.01
CA PRO A 224 0.69 0.17 6.79
C PRO A 224 -0.71 0.75 6.98
N VAL A 225 -1.60 0.06 7.71
CA VAL A 225 -2.97 0.55 7.97
C VAL A 225 -2.91 1.77 8.90
N ALA A 226 -2.18 1.70 10.01
CA ALA A 226 -1.98 2.82 10.94
C ALA A 226 -1.44 4.08 10.24
N LYS A 227 -0.48 3.93 9.32
CA LYS A 227 0.03 5.04 8.49
C LYS A 227 -1.09 5.72 7.69
N ARG A 228 -1.94 4.93 7.02
CA ARG A 228 -3.06 5.45 6.22
C ARG A 228 -4.13 6.09 7.11
N SER A 229 -4.49 5.45 8.21
CA SER A 229 -5.48 5.98 9.17
C SER A 229 -4.99 7.28 9.81
N LEU A 230 -3.69 7.40 10.11
CA LEU A 230 -3.10 8.62 10.64
C LEU A 230 -3.16 9.79 9.65
N VAL A 231 -2.85 9.55 8.36
CA VAL A 231 -2.98 10.57 7.32
C VAL A 231 -4.43 11.04 7.19
N LYS A 232 -5.39 10.11 7.20
CA LYS A 232 -6.84 10.41 7.16
C LYS A 232 -7.27 11.23 8.37
N TYR A 233 -6.84 10.83 9.56
CA TYR A 233 -7.13 11.54 10.81
C TYR A 233 -6.62 12.98 10.79
N ILE A 234 -5.33 13.17 10.47
CA ILE A 234 -4.70 14.49 10.43
C ILE A 234 -5.32 15.38 9.34
N SER A 235 -5.70 14.79 8.20
CA SER A 235 -6.31 15.54 7.09
C SER A 235 -7.75 15.97 7.37
N ASN A 236 -8.48 15.24 8.21
CA ASN A 236 -9.85 15.60 8.63
C ASN A 236 -9.85 16.59 9.80
N ALA A 237 -8.80 16.60 10.62
CA ALA A 237 -8.65 17.47 11.77
C ALA A 237 -8.06 18.86 11.42
N ALA A 238 -7.46 19.00 10.24
CA ALA A 238 -6.85 20.23 9.72
C ALA A 238 -7.75 20.91 8.68
#